data_AF-A0A6G6ZTB3-F1
#
_entry.id   AF-A0A6G6ZTB3-F1
#
_cell.length_a   1.000
_cell.length_b   1.000
_cell.length_c   1.000
_cell.angle_alpha   90.00
_cell.angle_beta   90.00
_cell.angle_gamma   90.00
#
_symmetry.space_group_name_H-M   'P 1'
#
loop_
_entity.id
_entity.type
_entity.pdbx_description
1 polymer ?
#
loop_
_entity_poly.entity_id
_entity_poly.type
_entity_poly.pdbx_seq_one_letter_code
_entity_poly.pdbx_strand_id
1 'polypeptide(L)'
;MMKLSMLCCPLLLALPLLAQAIDAGPASPQQQETEGWLLLQSRNLAASPQPQTATPTERELALQRWLKKYRYEIPDFYDPDAGGKVEVKK
;
A
#
# COMPACT_ATOMS: atom_id res chain seq x y z
N MET A 1 -53.79 -10.28 -8.96
CA MET A 1 -52.49 -9.63 -9.23
C MET A 1 -51.89 -8.91 -8.02
N MET A 2 -52.59 -8.01 -7.32
CA MET A 2 -52.02 -7.15 -6.25
C MET A 2 -51.34 -7.88 -5.06
N LYS A 3 -51.87 -9.03 -4.63
CA LYS A 3 -51.35 -9.77 -3.47
C LYS A 3 -49.95 -10.38 -3.72
N LEU A 4 -49.66 -10.75 -4.98
CA LEU A 4 -48.36 -11.30 -5.36
C LEU A 4 -47.28 -10.20 -5.35
N SER A 5 -47.62 -9.01 -5.87
CA SER A 5 -46.73 -7.85 -5.86
C SER A 5 -46.41 -7.38 -4.43
N MET A 6 -47.39 -7.42 -3.52
CA MET A 6 -47.20 -7.06 -2.11
C MET A 6 -46.22 -7.97 -1.36
N LEU A 7 -46.11 -9.24 -1.74
CA LEU A 7 -45.15 -10.19 -1.17
C LEU A 7 -43.79 -10.15 -1.89
N CYS A 8 -43.78 -9.81 -3.18
CA CYS A 8 -42.57 -9.77 -3.99
C CYS A 8 -41.68 -8.57 -3.67
N CYS A 9 -42.27 -7.40 -3.40
CA CYS A 9 -41.53 -6.18 -3.04
C CYS A 9 -40.66 -6.32 -1.79
N PRO A 10 -41.15 -6.83 -0.63
CA PRO A 10 -40.30 -7.01 0.54
C PRO A 10 -39.23 -8.08 0.34
N LEU A 11 -39.52 -9.13 -0.46
CA LEU A 11 -38.54 -10.16 -0.80
C LEU A 11 -37.39 -9.58 -1.62
N LEU A 12 -37.69 -8.74 -2.62
CA LEU A 12 -36.69 -8.03 -3.41
C LEU A 12 -35.88 -7.03 -2.59
N LEU A 13 -36.48 -6.42 -1.56
CA LEU A 13 -35.79 -5.51 -0.65
C LEU A 13 -34.86 -6.23 0.34
N ALA A 14 -35.07 -7.53 0.57
CA ALA A 14 -34.24 -8.36 1.44
C ALA A 14 -33.06 -9.04 0.70
N LEU A 15 -33.03 -9.03 -0.64
CA LEU A 15 -31.90 -9.55 -1.42
C LEU A 15 -30.50 -9.02 -1.01
N PRO A 16 -30.29 -7.71 -0.73
CA PRO A 16 -28.96 -7.22 -0.36
C PRO A 16 -28.48 -7.74 1.00
N LEU A 17 -29.38 -8.23 1.87
CA LEU A 17 -28.97 -8.86 3.13
C LEU A 17 -28.24 -10.20 2.90
N LEU A 18 -28.49 -10.86 1.77
CA LEU A 18 -27.79 -12.08 1.35
C LEU A 18 -26.44 -11.75 0.68
N ALA A 19 -26.23 -10.51 0.25
CA ALA A 19 -24.97 -10.03 -0.33
C ALA A 19 -24.02 -9.54 0.77
N GLN A 20 -23.76 -10.38 1.77
CA GLN A 20 -22.61 -10.20 2.67
C GLN A 20 -21.34 -10.46 1.84
N ALA A 21 -20.87 -9.44 1.13
CA ALA A 21 -19.59 -9.49 0.45
C ALA A 21 -18.49 -9.34 1.50
N ILE A 22 -17.59 -10.34 1.52
CA ILE A 22 -16.38 -10.48 2.35
C ILE A 22 -16.62 -11.39 3.56
N ASP A 23 -16.01 -12.57 3.50
CA ASP A 23 -15.79 -13.40 4.68
C ASP A 23 -14.94 -12.58 5.66
N ALA A 24 -15.41 -12.45 6.90
CA ALA A 24 -14.78 -11.58 7.88
C ALA A 24 -13.48 -12.24 8.38
N GLY A 25 -12.39 -12.05 7.65
CA GLY A 25 -11.07 -12.46 8.11
C GLY A 25 -10.08 -12.72 6.99
N PRO A 26 -8.80 -12.85 7.34
CA PRO A 26 -7.75 -13.17 6.39
C PRO A 26 -8.06 -14.52 5.74
N ALA A 27 -8.11 -14.56 4.41
CA ALA A 27 -8.44 -15.80 3.68
C ALA A 27 -7.30 -16.84 3.73
N SER A 28 -6.16 -16.50 4.35
CA SER A 28 -5.08 -17.42 4.68
C SER A 28 -4.21 -16.91 5.84
N PRO A 29 -3.44 -17.79 6.52
CA PRO A 29 -2.48 -17.37 7.54
C PRO A 29 -1.44 -16.35 7.03
N GLN A 30 -1.04 -16.45 5.75
CA GLN A 30 -0.08 -15.52 5.14
C GLN A 30 -0.69 -14.12 4.95
N GLN A 31 -1.98 -14.05 4.63
CA GLN A 31 -2.72 -12.79 4.56
C GLN A 31 -2.87 -12.16 5.95
N GLN A 32 -3.08 -12.97 6.99
CA GLN A 32 -3.19 -12.47 8.36
C GLN A 32 -1.92 -11.73 8.83
N GLU A 33 -0.75 -12.31 8.58
CA GLU A 33 0.53 -11.65 8.87
C GLU A 33 0.65 -10.34 8.10
N THR A 34 0.34 -10.37 6.80
CA THR A 34 0.43 -9.19 5.93
C THR A 34 -0.51 -8.08 6.38
N GLU A 35 -1.77 -8.40 6.68
CA GLU A 35 -2.75 -7.48 7.22
C GLU A 35 -2.33 -6.92 8.57
N GLY A 36 -1.72 -7.75 9.43
CA GLY A 36 -1.11 -7.32 10.68
C GLY A 36 -0.05 -6.24 10.48
N TRP A 37 0.88 -6.45 9.55
CA TRP A 37 1.92 -5.47 9.22
C TRP A 37 1.36 -4.17 8.63
N LEU A 38 0.36 -4.27 7.74
CA LEU A 38 -0.29 -3.10 7.14
C LEU A 38 -1.06 -2.26 8.19
N LEU A 39 -1.76 -2.92 9.11
CA LEU A 39 -2.46 -2.24 10.19
C LEU A 39 -1.48 -1.62 11.20
N LEU A 40 -0.38 -2.31 11.50
CA LEU A 40 0.69 -1.80 12.38
C LEU A 40 1.30 -0.51 11.82
N GLN A 41 1.64 -0.49 10.52
CA GLN A 41 2.24 0.65 9.85
C GLN A 41 1.24 1.82 9.74
N SER A 42 0.02 1.58 9.25
CA SER A 42 -0.97 2.63 9.03
C SER A 42 -1.43 3.30 10.33
N ARG A 43 -1.51 2.54 11.43
CA ARG A 43 -1.92 3.05 12.74
C ARG A 43 -0.76 3.59 13.57
N ASN A 44 0.47 3.52 13.05
CA ASN A 44 1.68 3.98 13.74
C ASN A 44 1.82 3.33 15.14
N LEU A 45 1.43 2.06 15.26
CA LEU A 45 1.36 1.34 16.54
C LEU A 45 2.71 0.78 16.99
N ALA A 46 3.70 0.73 16.09
CA ALA A 46 5.06 0.34 16.40
C ALA A 46 6.05 1.34 15.79
N ALA A 47 6.57 2.21 16.65
CA ALA A 47 7.73 3.02 16.31
C ALA A 47 8.99 2.15 16.32
N SER A 48 9.95 2.47 15.45
CA SER A 48 11.28 1.85 15.52
C SER A 48 11.90 2.11 16.90
N PRO A 49 12.45 1.08 17.59
CA PRO A 49 13.18 1.29 18.84
C PRO A 49 14.46 2.11 18.63
N GLN A 50 14.96 2.16 17.39
CA GLN A 50 16.10 2.97 16.99
C GLN A 50 15.61 4.21 16.25
N PRO A 51 15.52 5.38 16.92
CA PRO A 51 15.12 6.62 16.28
C PRO A 51 16.18 7.03 15.26
N GLN A 52 15.76 7.28 14.02
CA GLN A 52 16.61 7.84 12.99
C GLN A 52 16.66 9.37 13.17
N THR A 53 17.48 9.82 14.12
CA THR A 53 17.69 11.26 14.33
C THR A 53 18.66 11.79 13.30
N ALA A 54 18.22 12.75 12.49
CA ALA A 54 19.10 13.53 11.63
C ALA A 54 19.49 14.83 12.35
N THR A 55 20.77 15.15 12.36
CA THR A 55 21.25 16.47 12.77
C THR A 55 20.70 17.55 11.84
N PRO A 56 20.61 18.83 12.27
CA PRO A 56 20.20 19.93 11.39
C PRO A 56 21.03 20.00 10.10
N THR A 57 22.33 19.73 10.18
CA THR A 57 23.23 19.70 9.03
C THR A 57 22.90 18.57 8.05
N GLU A 58 22.63 17.36 8.54
CA GLU A 58 22.24 16.23 7.69
C GLU A 58 20.89 16.47 7.02
N ARG A 59 19.94 17.09 7.74
CA ARG A 59 18.64 17.49 7.19
C ARG A 59 18.82 18.49 6.05
N GLU A 60 19.66 19.51 6.24
CA GLU A 60 19.96 20.51 5.22
C GLU A 60 20.63 19.85 3.98
N LEU A 61 21.61 18.97 4.18
CA LEU A 61 22.24 18.23 3.09
C LEU A 61 21.23 17.36 2.31
N ALA A 62 20.28 16.73 3.01
CA ALA A 62 19.21 15.97 2.38
C ALA A 62 18.30 16.86 1.53
N LEU A 63 17.92 18.04 2.03
CA LEU A 63 17.14 19.03 1.27
C LEU A 63 17.90 19.53 0.05
N GLN A 64 19.20 19.81 0.18
CA GLN A 64 20.04 20.21 -0.94
C GLN A 64 20.13 19.11 -2.01
N ARG A 65 20.30 17.85 -1.62
CA ARG A 65 20.29 16.71 -2.55
C ARG A 65 18.94 16.58 -3.26
N TRP A 66 17.85 16.78 -2.53
CA TRP A 66 16.50 16.78 -3.11
C TRP A 66 16.33 17.90 -4.14
N LEU A 67 16.75 19.13 -3.84
CA LEU A 67 16.74 20.24 -4.80
C LEU A 67 17.63 19.97 -6.01
N LYS A 68 18.80 19.36 -5.80
CA LYS A 68 19.72 18.98 -6.89
C LYS A 68 19.09 17.96 -7.85
N LYS A 69 18.21 17.08 -7.36
CA LYS A 69 17.49 16.10 -8.19
C LYS A 69 16.77 16.75 -9.38
N TYR A 70 16.16 17.91 -9.17
CA TYR A 70 15.41 18.63 -10.21
C TYR A 70 16.29 19.28 -11.28
N ARG A 71 17.62 19.28 -11.10
CA ARG A 71 18.56 19.80 -12.10
C ARG A 71 18.97 18.75 -13.13
N TYR A 72 18.65 17.48 -12.88
CA TYR A 72 18.96 16.41 -13.81
C TYR A 72 17.74 16.20 -14.71
N GLU A 73 17.96 16.33 -16.01
CA GLU A 73 16.96 15.98 -17.01
C GLU A 73 16.68 14.48 -16.95
N ILE A 74 15.41 14.11 -17.15
CA ILE A 74 15.04 12.71 -17.33
C ILE A 74 15.49 12.33 -18.74
N PRO A 75 16.35 11.32 -18.92
CA PRO A 75 16.76 10.89 -20.25
C PRO A 75 15.56 10.47 -21.08
N ASP A 76 15.52 10.83 -22.36
CA ASP A 76 14.46 10.42 -23.29
C ASP A 76 14.42 8.89 -23.47
N PHE A 77 15.57 8.24 -23.32
CA PHE A 77 15.73 6.80 -23.46
C PHE A 77 16.44 6.20 -22.24
N TYR A 78 15.96 5.04 -21.82
CA TYR A 78 16.62 4.23 -20.81
C TYR A 78 17.90 3.61 -21.39
N ASP A 79 19.04 3.82 -20.72
CA ASP A 79 20.30 3.13 -21.03
C ASP A 79 20.37 1.80 -20.25
N PRO A 80 20.30 0.63 -20.93
CA PRO A 80 20.35 -0.67 -20.29
C PRO A 80 21.64 -0.94 -19.50
N ASP A 81 22.74 -0.27 -19.87
CA ASP A 81 24.05 -0.44 -19.24
C ASP A 81 24.27 0.53 -18.07
N ALA A 82 23.36 1.48 -17.83
CA ALA A 82 23.44 2.45 -16.73
C ALA A 82 23.33 1.79 -15.33
N GLY A 83 22.79 0.56 -15.26
CA GLY A 83 22.67 -0.20 -14.01
C GLY A 83 23.99 -0.74 -13.44
N GLY A 84 25.10 -0.60 -14.17
CA GLY A 84 26.40 -1.15 -13.78
C GLY A 84 26.57 -2.63 -14.11
N LYS A 85 27.81 -3.11 -14.12
CA LYS A 85 28.17 -4.50 -14.45
C LYS A 85 28.26 -5.32 -13.16
N VAL A 86 27.51 -6.43 -13.08
CA VAL A 86 27.64 -7.39 -11.99
C VAL A 86 28.76 -8.37 -12.32
N GLU A 87 29.92 -8.20 -11.68
CA GLU A 87 31.00 -9.19 -11.77
C GLU A 87 30.66 -10.40 -10.89
N VAL A 88 30.22 -11.49 -11.51
CA VAL A 88 30.07 -12.78 -10.82
C VAL A 88 31.46 -13.40 -10.73
N LYS A 89 32.09 -13.33 -9.55
CA LYS A 89 33.30 -14.13 -9.26
C LYS A 89 32.91 -15.62 -9.30
N LYS A 90 33.53 -16.37 -10.22
CA LYS A 90 33.53 -17.83 -10.23
C LYS A 90 34.54 -18.37 -9.22
#